data_AF-A0A090EB06-F1
#
_entry.id   AF-A0A090EB06-F1
#
_cell.length_a   1.000
_cell.length_b   1.000
_cell.length_c   1.000
_cell.angle_alpha   90.00
_cell.angle_beta   90.00
_cell.angle_gamma   90.00
#
_symmetry.space_group_name_H-M   'P 1'
#
loop_
_entity.id
_entity.type
_entity.pdbx_description
1 polymer ?
#
loop_
_entity_poly.entity_id
_entity_poly.type
_entity_poly.pdbx_seq_one_letter_code
_entity_poly.pdbx_strand_id
1 'polypeptide(L)'
;MPTLLSLPDDISIKSALGESVLEAARRADVPIACACGGKAKCSTCRIWILDGADGCPERTALERTLVERLGLGANVRLACQLRPASDITFRRLVLDETDLRMTSQLLPHRSTSAGELKSVVIFFSDVAGFTHFSETLTPYDVMYLLNRYFTQVAEVIELNDGYIDKFVGDGLMAIFGMNGQDDAPVRAVNAALQTLATVDRLKPFFASMYGIDFDIRVGLHLGEAVIGSVGSPGNERLTAIGDAVNVASRVETANKEAGTRLLISETLYERVKDEVEISDFIRVRLRGTSDRISLYEIRKLKVEAERRLNEKAARETMQLGGKMWHRTVATSELKEGEHKVIEFQALYVVILRRGGRVHAFNNACPHLKLPFFESASRTNGHARQASTVDEDGTLVCRWHHSGFDLDTGEIVKWCEALNEDGTSAGMEVLGDISKNRAPLRLIPCREEDGYIWVGLD
;
A
#
# COMPACT_ATOMS: atom_id res chain seq x y z
N MET A 1 -33.74 32.16 24.60
CA MET A 1 -32.57 31.27 24.62
C MET A 1 -32.88 30.14 25.55
N PRO A 2 -33.02 28.91 25.05
CA PRO A 2 -33.32 27.78 25.89
C PRO A 2 -32.18 27.47 26.85
N THR A 3 -32.54 27.01 28.05
CA THR A 3 -31.64 26.53 29.09
C THR A 3 -31.50 25.01 28.96
N LEU A 4 -30.27 24.53 28.85
CA LEU A 4 -29.97 23.09 28.80
C LEU A 4 -29.35 22.68 30.13
N LEU A 5 -30.00 21.78 30.86
CA LEU A 5 -29.45 21.21 32.09
C LEU A 5 -28.79 19.86 31.76
N SER A 6 -27.46 19.79 31.94
CA SER A 6 -26.66 18.61 31.67
C SER A 6 -26.39 17.81 32.94
N LEU A 7 -26.92 16.59 33.00
CA LEU A 7 -26.64 15.62 34.07
C LEU A 7 -25.49 14.66 33.70
N PRO A 8 -24.76 14.09 34.69
CA PRO A 8 -24.96 14.22 36.15
C PRO A 8 -24.31 15.43 36.82
N ASP A 9 -23.58 16.28 36.10
CA ASP A 9 -22.75 17.34 36.71
C ASP A 9 -23.55 18.61 37.09
N ASP A 10 -24.87 18.60 36.89
CA ASP A 10 -25.80 19.73 37.12
C ASP A 10 -25.36 21.05 36.44
N ILE A 11 -24.75 20.95 35.26
CA ILE A 11 -24.26 22.12 34.52
C ILE A 11 -25.40 22.73 33.70
N SER A 12 -25.66 24.01 33.93
CA SER A 12 -26.66 24.79 33.17
C SER A 12 -26.00 25.56 32.02
N ILE A 13 -26.45 25.31 30.79
CA ILE A 13 -25.90 25.91 29.57
C ILE A 13 -26.99 26.76 28.91
N LYS A 14 -26.68 28.02 28.57
CA LYS A 14 -27.56 28.83 27.71
C LYS A 14 -27.26 28.54 26.24
N SER A 15 -28.26 28.07 25.49
CA SER A 15 -28.13 27.77 24.06
C SER A 15 -28.61 28.95 23.21
N ALA A 16 -27.85 29.31 22.18
CA ALA A 16 -28.30 30.23 21.15
C ALA A 16 -29.36 29.56 20.27
N LEU A 17 -30.21 30.37 19.63
CA LEU A 17 -31.24 29.86 18.72
C LEU A 17 -30.57 29.23 17.49
N GLY A 18 -30.88 27.96 17.19
CA GLY A 18 -30.28 27.22 16.08
C GLY A 18 -28.94 26.55 16.38
N GLU A 19 -28.35 26.79 17.56
CA GLU A 19 -27.19 26.06 18.08
C GLU A 19 -27.61 24.63 18.47
N SER A 20 -26.78 23.65 18.13
CA SER A 20 -27.01 22.27 18.55
C SER A 20 -26.59 22.05 20.00
N VAL A 21 -27.15 21.02 20.65
CA VAL A 21 -26.74 20.66 22.02
C VAL A 21 -25.23 20.38 22.11
N LEU A 22 -24.63 19.79 21.07
CA LEU A 22 -23.19 19.53 21.04
C LEU A 22 -22.35 20.82 20.98
N GLU A 23 -22.77 21.81 20.20
CA GLU A 23 -22.09 23.11 20.10
C GLU A 23 -22.19 23.87 21.43
N ALA A 24 -23.39 23.92 22.01
CA ALA A 24 -23.63 24.54 23.31
C ALA A 24 -22.80 23.87 24.42
N ALA A 25 -22.75 22.52 24.44
CA ALA A 25 -21.96 21.76 25.39
C ALA A 25 -20.45 22.02 25.24
N ARG A 26 -19.92 22.02 24.01
CA ARG A 26 -18.50 22.34 23.74
C ARG A 26 -18.14 23.74 24.21
N ARG A 27 -18.99 24.73 23.95
CA ARG A 27 -18.77 26.12 24.37
C ARG A 27 -18.78 26.29 25.90
N ALA A 28 -19.47 25.41 26.61
CA ALA A 28 -19.55 25.39 28.06
C ALA A 28 -18.60 24.36 28.71
N ASP A 29 -17.64 23.82 27.95
CA ASP A 29 -16.70 22.79 28.40
C ASP A 29 -17.37 21.54 29.02
N VAL A 30 -18.58 21.21 28.56
CA VAL A 30 -19.31 19.99 28.95
C VAL A 30 -18.98 18.88 27.96
N PRO A 31 -18.24 17.83 28.37
CA PRO A 31 -17.80 16.80 27.45
C PRO A 31 -18.98 15.93 27.01
N ILE A 32 -19.17 15.80 25.69
CA ILE A 32 -20.08 14.87 25.03
C ILE A 32 -19.28 14.12 23.95
N ALA A 33 -19.31 12.79 23.99
CA ALA A 33 -18.63 11.96 23.00
C ALA A 33 -19.10 12.28 21.58
N CYS A 34 -18.19 12.58 20.66
CA CYS A 34 -18.56 12.84 19.28
C CYS A 34 -17.47 12.40 18.29
N ALA A 35 -17.47 11.12 17.92
CA ALA A 35 -16.46 10.54 17.05
C ALA A 35 -16.44 11.18 15.65
N CYS A 36 -17.60 11.45 15.04
CA CYS A 36 -17.65 12.09 13.72
C CYS A 36 -17.48 13.62 13.74
N GLY A 37 -17.15 14.21 14.89
CA GLY A 37 -16.98 15.66 15.04
C GLY A 37 -18.27 16.49 14.99
N GLY A 38 -19.44 15.88 14.79
CA GLY A 38 -20.75 16.53 14.76
C GLY A 38 -21.52 16.36 13.45
N LYS A 39 -21.02 15.52 12.53
CA LYS A 39 -21.54 15.36 11.16
C LYS A 39 -22.68 14.34 11.03
N ALA A 40 -23.25 13.86 12.15
CA ALA A 40 -24.24 12.77 12.19
C ALA A 40 -23.84 11.50 11.42
N LYS A 41 -22.54 11.15 11.43
CA LYS A 41 -22.01 9.89 10.88
C LYS A 41 -21.73 8.83 11.95
N CYS A 42 -21.98 9.15 13.22
CA CYS A 42 -21.88 8.24 14.36
C CYS A 42 -23.01 8.50 15.36
N SER A 43 -23.24 7.56 16.26
CA SER A 43 -24.19 7.67 17.37
C SER A 43 -23.52 7.90 18.73
N THR A 44 -22.24 8.27 18.77
CA THR A 44 -21.54 8.46 20.05
C THR A 44 -22.08 9.65 20.85
N CYS A 45 -22.61 10.68 20.19
CA CYS A 45 -23.16 11.88 20.86
C CYS A 45 -24.60 11.69 21.34
N ARG A 46 -25.02 10.45 21.62
CA ARG A 46 -26.36 10.18 22.14
C ARG A 46 -26.51 10.82 23.52
N ILE A 47 -27.64 11.46 23.71
CA ILE A 47 -28.09 12.01 24.98
C ILE A 47 -29.50 11.49 25.26
N TRP A 48 -29.81 11.30 26.53
CA TRP A 48 -31.16 10.97 26.97
C TRP A 48 -31.84 12.22 27.48
N ILE A 49 -32.89 12.67 26.78
CA ILE A 49 -33.76 13.75 27.23
C ILE A 49 -34.64 13.24 28.36
N LEU A 50 -34.48 13.83 29.55
CA LEU A 50 -35.24 13.50 30.75
C LEU A 50 -36.44 14.41 30.93
N ASP A 51 -36.32 15.68 30.51
CA ASP A 51 -37.39 16.67 30.56
C ASP A 51 -37.32 17.61 29.35
N GLY A 52 -38.48 18.13 28.93
CA GLY A 52 -38.61 18.98 27.74
C GLY A 52 -38.60 18.24 26.40
N ALA A 53 -38.82 16.91 26.39
CA ALA A 53 -38.83 16.10 25.18
C ALA A 53 -39.91 16.53 24.17
N ASP A 54 -41.11 16.89 24.66
CA ASP A 54 -42.24 17.33 23.81
C ASP A 54 -41.97 18.67 23.10
N GLY A 55 -41.09 19.49 23.66
CA GLY A 55 -40.67 20.77 23.07
C GLY A 55 -39.47 20.65 22.12
N CYS A 56 -38.91 19.45 21.95
CA CYS A 56 -37.82 19.22 21.02
C CYS A 56 -38.32 19.23 19.57
N PRO A 57 -37.58 19.82 18.62
CA PRO A 57 -37.94 19.73 17.22
C PRO A 57 -37.89 18.29 16.71
N GLU A 58 -38.60 18.09 15.60
CA GLU A 58 -38.55 16.86 14.80
C GLU A 58 -37.12 16.44 14.48
N ARG A 59 -36.92 15.12 14.38
CA ARG A 59 -35.61 14.55 14.06
C ARG A 59 -35.20 14.93 12.65
N THR A 60 -33.93 15.30 12.47
CA THR A 60 -33.36 15.52 11.13
C THR A 60 -33.36 14.20 10.35
N ALA A 61 -33.27 14.26 9.01
CA ALA A 61 -33.19 13.05 8.19
C ALA A 61 -32.01 12.15 8.59
N LEU A 62 -30.84 12.76 8.86
CA LEU A 62 -29.64 12.06 9.31
C LEU A 62 -29.83 11.40 10.69
N GLU A 63 -30.50 12.10 11.62
CA GLU A 63 -30.82 11.54 12.94
C GLU A 63 -31.79 10.37 12.82
N ARG A 64 -32.85 10.47 11.98
CA ARG A 64 -33.83 9.39 11.78
C ARG A 64 -33.17 8.11 11.28
N THR A 65 -32.31 8.19 10.28
CA THR A 65 -31.59 7.03 9.75
C THR A 65 -30.79 6.30 10.83
N LEU A 66 -30.08 7.04 11.70
CA LEU A 66 -29.30 6.45 12.77
C LEU A 66 -30.19 5.87 13.89
N VAL A 67 -31.29 6.53 14.22
CA VAL A 67 -32.23 6.06 15.25
C VAL A 67 -32.91 4.77 14.81
N GLU A 68 -33.44 4.72 13.58
CA GLU A 68 -34.11 3.53 13.03
C GLU A 68 -33.15 2.34 13.01
N ARG A 69 -31.92 2.55 12.53
CA ARG A 69 -30.90 1.49 12.46
C ARG A 69 -30.48 0.95 13.83
N LEU A 70 -30.50 1.78 14.88
CA LEU A 70 -30.05 1.43 16.23
C LEU A 70 -31.20 1.12 17.20
N GLY A 71 -32.46 1.24 16.77
CA GLY A 71 -33.63 1.04 17.63
C GLY A 71 -33.71 2.03 18.80
N LEU A 72 -33.30 3.28 18.61
CA LEU A 72 -33.28 4.26 19.71
C LEU A 72 -34.69 4.76 20.05
N GLY A 73 -35.04 4.77 21.34
CA GLY A 73 -36.32 5.29 21.84
C GLY A 73 -36.52 6.78 21.55
N ALA A 74 -37.76 7.27 21.67
CA ALA A 74 -38.13 8.65 21.34
C ALA A 74 -37.31 9.71 22.11
N ASN A 75 -36.98 9.42 23.38
CA ASN A 75 -36.27 10.34 24.26
C ASN A 75 -34.74 10.30 24.10
N VAL A 76 -34.21 9.43 23.25
CA VAL A 76 -32.78 9.43 22.91
C VAL A 76 -32.58 10.27 21.64
N ARG A 77 -31.71 11.27 21.74
CA ARG A 77 -31.42 12.21 20.66
C ARG A 77 -29.92 12.25 20.37
N LEU A 78 -29.54 12.69 19.18
CA LEU A 78 -28.15 13.00 18.85
C LEU A 78 -27.85 14.45 19.19
N ALA A 79 -26.94 14.71 20.13
CA ALA A 79 -26.60 16.07 20.57
C ALA A 79 -26.14 16.99 19.41
N CYS A 80 -25.49 16.43 18.37
CA CYS A 80 -25.08 17.22 17.20
C CYS A 80 -26.22 17.59 16.24
N GLN A 81 -27.39 16.96 16.37
CA GLN A 81 -28.54 17.19 15.49
C GLN A 81 -29.67 17.95 16.19
N LEU A 82 -29.84 17.72 17.49
CA LEU A 82 -30.86 18.40 18.29
C LEU A 82 -30.52 19.88 18.46
N ARG A 83 -31.40 20.74 17.95
CA ARG A 83 -31.38 22.20 18.13
C ARG A 83 -32.57 22.61 19.00
N PRO A 84 -32.40 22.70 20.33
CA PRO A 84 -33.51 22.90 21.25
C PRO A 84 -34.20 24.24 21.00
N ALA A 85 -35.55 24.24 21.01
CA ALA A 85 -36.37 25.45 20.93
C ALA A 85 -36.88 25.90 22.30
N SER A 86 -36.97 24.97 23.26
CA SER A 86 -37.35 25.17 24.65
C SER A 86 -36.30 24.60 25.60
N ASP A 87 -36.45 24.87 26.89
CA ASP A 87 -35.58 24.33 27.93
C ASP A 87 -35.68 22.80 27.93
N ILE A 88 -34.53 22.14 28.12
CA ILE A 88 -34.43 20.68 28.19
C ILE A 88 -33.49 20.26 29.31
N THR A 89 -33.79 19.12 29.92
CA THR A 89 -32.86 18.41 30.79
C THR A 89 -32.39 17.16 30.08
N PHE A 90 -31.08 16.97 29.96
CA PHE A 90 -30.52 15.78 29.33
C PHE A 90 -29.46 15.12 30.19
N ARG A 91 -29.40 13.80 30.13
CA ARG A 91 -28.33 13.00 30.71
C ARG A 91 -27.39 12.55 29.60
N ARG A 92 -26.10 12.84 29.79
CA ARG A 92 -25.04 12.31 28.93
C ARG A 92 -24.94 10.80 29.15
N LEU A 93 -24.82 10.04 28.06
CA LEU A 93 -24.58 8.60 28.13
C LEU A 93 -23.08 8.36 28.29
N VAL A 94 -22.59 8.56 29.50
CA VAL A 94 -21.29 8.09 29.95
C VAL A 94 -21.54 6.81 30.73
N LEU A 95 -21.13 5.66 30.20
CA LEU A 95 -21.48 4.37 30.78
C LEU A 95 -20.48 3.92 31.85
N ASP A 96 -19.20 4.32 31.74
CA ASP A 96 -18.14 3.94 32.67
C ASP A 96 -16.95 4.93 32.69
N GLU A 97 -15.91 4.60 33.48
CA GLU A 97 -14.65 5.35 33.52
C GLU A 97 -13.92 5.39 32.17
N THR A 98 -14.13 4.41 31.31
CA THR A 98 -13.51 4.34 29.98
C THR A 98 -14.13 5.37 29.06
N ASP A 99 -15.46 5.47 29.03
CA ASP A 99 -16.20 6.51 28.32
C ASP A 99 -15.80 7.91 28.80
N LEU A 100 -15.63 8.10 30.12
CA LEU A 100 -15.11 9.35 30.71
C LEU A 100 -13.71 9.68 30.24
N ARG A 101 -12.79 8.71 30.23
CA ARG A 101 -11.41 8.90 29.75
C ARG A 101 -11.38 9.19 28.24
N MET A 102 -12.15 8.46 27.45
CA MET A 102 -12.24 8.68 26.01
C MET A 102 -12.86 10.04 25.66
N THR A 103 -13.90 10.48 26.39
CA THR A 103 -14.51 11.81 26.20
C THR A 103 -13.63 12.95 26.69
N SER A 104 -12.93 12.80 27.81
CA SER A 104 -11.98 13.81 28.32
C SER A 104 -10.71 13.89 27.47
N GLN A 105 -10.28 12.81 26.82
CA GLN A 105 -9.16 12.82 25.87
C GLN A 105 -9.45 13.53 24.54
N LEU A 106 -10.72 13.85 24.25
CA LEU A 106 -11.11 14.69 23.11
C LEU A 106 -10.95 16.20 23.39
N LEU A 107 -10.30 16.59 24.51
CA LEU A 107 -9.85 17.96 24.78
C LEU A 107 -8.73 18.39 23.81
N PRO A 108 -8.52 19.70 23.58
CA PRO A 108 -7.96 20.27 22.34
C PRO A 108 -6.49 19.95 21.99
N HIS A 109 -5.78 19.13 22.79
CA HIS A 109 -4.33 18.96 22.69
C HIS A 109 -3.83 17.51 22.55
N ARG A 110 -4.70 16.57 22.20
CA ARG A 110 -4.24 15.31 21.56
C ARG A 110 -5.12 14.99 20.37
N SER A 111 -4.58 15.23 19.19
CA SER A 111 -5.13 14.81 17.91
C SER A 111 -5.05 13.29 17.75
N THR A 112 -5.72 12.52 18.61
CA THR A 112 -6.17 11.19 18.21
C THR A 112 -7.43 11.43 17.38
N SER A 113 -7.25 11.78 16.11
CA SER A 113 -8.39 12.02 15.21
C SER A 113 -9.29 10.79 15.28
N ALA A 114 -10.58 10.96 15.59
CA ALA A 114 -11.59 9.91 15.64
C ALA A 114 -11.90 9.28 14.25
N GLY A 115 -10.94 9.40 13.34
CA GLY A 115 -10.95 9.03 11.95
C GLY A 115 -11.63 10.04 11.04
N GLU A 116 -11.17 10.10 9.80
CA GLU A 116 -11.76 10.91 8.74
C GLU A 116 -12.47 9.99 7.74
N LEU A 117 -13.73 10.29 7.42
CA LEU A 117 -14.40 9.58 6.32
C LEU A 117 -13.79 10.01 4.99
N LYS A 118 -13.22 9.06 4.25
CA LYS A 118 -12.59 9.27 2.95
C LYS A 118 -13.07 8.23 1.95
N SER A 119 -13.11 8.62 0.68
CA SER A 119 -13.23 7.68 -0.43
C SER A 119 -11.85 7.10 -0.70
N VAL A 120 -11.68 5.80 -0.49
CA VAL A 120 -10.39 5.10 -0.60
C VAL A 120 -10.54 3.84 -1.42
N VAL A 121 -9.45 3.38 -2.03
CA VAL A 121 -9.40 2.03 -2.58
C VAL A 121 -8.85 1.09 -1.54
N ILE A 122 -9.62 0.06 -1.20
CA ILE A 122 -9.17 -1.04 -0.37
C ILE A 122 -8.69 -2.16 -1.29
N PHE A 123 -7.46 -2.60 -1.06
CA PHE A 123 -6.79 -3.69 -1.74
C PHE A 123 -6.71 -4.87 -0.79
N PHE A 124 -7.13 -6.05 -1.26
CA PHE A 124 -6.88 -7.32 -0.58
C PHE A 124 -6.16 -8.28 -1.53
N SER A 125 -5.23 -9.05 -0.96
CA SER A 125 -4.70 -10.24 -1.62
C SER A 125 -4.76 -11.45 -0.70
N ASP A 126 -4.89 -12.64 -1.28
CA ASP A 126 -4.88 -13.94 -0.61
C ASP A 126 -4.03 -14.94 -1.43
N VAL A 127 -3.40 -15.93 -0.79
CA VAL A 127 -2.62 -16.95 -1.50
C VAL A 127 -3.51 -18.09 -1.93
N ALA A 128 -3.53 -18.36 -3.24
CA ALA A 128 -4.33 -19.44 -3.80
C ALA A 128 -3.84 -20.80 -3.29
N GLY A 129 -4.74 -21.52 -2.60
CA GLY A 129 -4.43 -22.87 -2.13
C GLY A 129 -3.50 -22.92 -0.90
N PHE A 130 -3.36 -21.82 -0.16
CA PHE A 130 -2.48 -21.73 1.03
C PHE A 130 -2.59 -22.92 1.98
N THR A 131 -3.83 -23.30 2.34
CA THR A 131 -4.08 -24.42 3.25
C THR A 131 -3.34 -25.69 2.80
N HIS A 132 -3.41 -26.03 1.51
CA HIS A 132 -2.85 -27.28 0.99
C HIS A 132 -1.32 -27.34 1.13
N PHE A 133 -0.60 -26.27 0.76
CA PHE A 133 0.85 -26.30 0.91
C PHE A 133 1.31 -26.02 2.34
N SER A 134 0.54 -25.31 3.16
CA SER A 134 0.85 -25.11 4.59
C SER A 134 0.82 -26.42 5.39
N GLU A 135 0.07 -27.42 4.92
CA GLU A 135 0.06 -28.78 5.47
C GLU A 135 1.24 -29.64 5.00
N THR A 136 1.84 -29.28 3.85
CA THR A 136 2.92 -30.05 3.22
C THR A 136 4.30 -29.53 3.62
N LEU A 137 4.44 -28.22 3.82
CA LEU A 137 5.70 -27.57 4.18
C LEU A 137 5.88 -27.47 5.69
N THR A 138 7.13 -27.33 6.14
CA THR A 138 7.38 -27.04 7.55
C THR A 138 6.91 -25.61 7.89
N PRO A 139 6.52 -25.32 9.15
CA PRO A 139 6.13 -23.97 9.54
C PRO A 139 7.21 -22.90 9.25
N TYR A 140 8.50 -23.25 9.35
CA TYR A 140 9.60 -22.34 9.04
C TYR A 140 9.71 -22.05 7.54
N ASP A 141 9.46 -23.04 6.68
CA ASP A 141 9.42 -22.84 5.23
C ASP A 141 8.24 -21.98 4.81
N VAL A 142 7.05 -22.21 5.41
CA VAL A 142 5.87 -21.36 5.20
C VAL A 142 6.18 -19.91 5.59
N MET A 143 6.80 -19.70 6.75
CA MET A 143 7.22 -18.36 7.18
C MET A 143 8.23 -17.72 6.22
N TYR A 144 9.24 -18.47 5.76
CA TYR A 144 10.23 -17.96 4.81
C TYR A 144 9.58 -17.51 3.50
N LEU A 145 8.69 -18.36 2.96
CA LEU A 145 7.94 -18.09 1.74
C LEU A 145 7.04 -16.86 1.88
N LEU A 146 6.26 -16.76 2.96
CA LEU A 146 5.38 -15.61 3.21
C LEU A 146 6.19 -14.33 3.36
N ASN A 147 7.30 -14.34 4.11
CA ASN A 147 8.15 -13.17 4.27
C ASN A 147 8.76 -12.73 2.92
N ARG A 148 9.17 -13.67 2.06
CA ARG A 148 9.68 -13.38 0.73
C ARG A 148 8.61 -12.75 -0.16
N TYR A 149 7.40 -13.30 -0.14
CA TYR A 149 6.23 -12.76 -0.83
C TYR A 149 5.90 -11.34 -0.34
N PHE A 150 5.68 -11.17 0.96
CA PHE A 150 5.30 -9.89 1.57
C PHE A 150 6.35 -8.81 1.35
N THR A 151 7.65 -9.13 1.41
CA THR A 151 8.73 -8.16 1.17
C THR A 151 8.63 -7.56 -0.24
N GLN A 152 8.40 -8.39 -1.25
CA GLN A 152 8.36 -7.94 -2.65
C GLN A 152 7.07 -7.19 -2.98
N VAL A 153 5.94 -7.66 -2.44
CA VAL A 153 4.64 -7.00 -2.67
C VAL A 153 4.54 -5.69 -1.88
N ALA A 154 5.13 -5.61 -0.69
CA ALA A 154 5.14 -4.38 0.09
C ALA A 154 5.81 -3.24 -0.69
N GLU A 155 6.97 -3.51 -1.29
CA GLU A 155 7.68 -2.53 -2.13
C GLU A 155 6.81 -2.06 -3.31
N VAL A 156 6.09 -2.96 -3.98
CA VAL A 156 5.18 -2.61 -5.08
C VAL A 156 4.04 -1.70 -4.60
N ILE A 157 3.43 -2.02 -3.47
CA ILE A 157 2.31 -1.24 -2.92
C ILE A 157 2.79 0.16 -2.53
N GLU A 158 3.92 0.26 -1.84
CA GLU A 158 4.50 1.52 -1.39
C GLU A 158 4.94 2.41 -2.58
N LEU A 159 5.55 1.83 -3.62
CA LEU A 159 5.92 2.55 -4.85
C LEU A 159 4.72 3.15 -5.60
N ASN A 160 3.52 2.63 -5.35
CA ASN A 160 2.26 3.13 -5.89
C ASN A 160 1.47 3.98 -4.88
N ASP A 161 2.14 4.51 -3.84
CA ASP A 161 1.53 5.33 -2.78
C ASP A 161 0.40 4.61 -1.99
N GLY A 162 0.47 3.28 -1.93
CA GLY A 162 -0.39 2.47 -1.08
C GLY A 162 0.15 2.37 0.34
N TYR A 163 -0.75 2.34 1.31
CA TYR A 163 -0.44 2.09 2.71
C TYR A 163 -0.83 0.67 3.09
N ILE A 164 0.13 -0.15 3.51
CA ILE A 164 -0.14 -1.51 4.00
C ILE A 164 -0.70 -1.39 5.42
N ASP A 165 -1.99 -1.69 5.59
CA ASP A 165 -2.66 -1.65 6.89
C ASP A 165 -2.23 -2.84 7.75
N LYS A 166 -2.36 -4.05 7.20
CA LYS A 166 -1.94 -5.28 7.90
C LYS A 166 -1.75 -6.47 6.97
N PHE A 167 -0.95 -7.42 7.42
CA PHE A 167 -0.93 -8.79 6.91
C PHE A 167 -2.04 -9.59 7.59
N VAL A 168 -2.85 -10.31 6.82
CA VAL A 168 -4.00 -11.09 7.31
C VAL A 168 -3.84 -12.53 6.87
N GLY A 169 -3.37 -13.39 7.78
CA GLY A 169 -3.05 -14.78 7.44
C GLY A 169 -1.92 -14.85 6.40
N ASP A 170 -2.22 -15.42 5.25
CA ASP A 170 -1.36 -15.53 4.07
C ASP A 170 -1.52 -14.35 3.09
N GLY A 171 -2.47 -13.47 3.36
CA GLY A 171 -2.77 -12.29 2.57
C GLY A 171 -2.31 -10.97 3.17
N LEU A 172 -2.68 -9.87 2.50
CA LEU A 172 -2.51 -8.52 3.03
C LEU A 172 -3.67 -7.62 2.67
N MET A 173 -3.79 -6.54 3.42
CA MET A 173 -4.70 -5.44 3.18
C MET A 173 -3.91 -4.14 3.01
N ALA A 174 -4.19 -3.41 1.94
CA ALA A 174 -3.64 -2.08 1.70
C ALA A 174 -4.72 -1.06 1.36
N ILE A 175 -4.41 0.22 1.57
CA ILE A 175 -5.32 1.35 1.40
C ILE A 175 -4.64 2.38 0.50
N PHE A 176 -5.33 2.81 -0.54
CA PHE A 176 -4.89 3.88 -1.44
C PHE A 176 -5.82 5.09 -1.33
N GLY A 177 -5.27 6.29 -1.50
CA GLY A 177 -6.04 7.54 -1.47
C GLY A 177 -6.29 8.10 -0.07
N MET A 178 -5.55 7.63 0.95
CA MET A 178 -5.69 8.14 2.34
C MET A 178 -5.40 9.64 2.47
N ASN A 179 -4.60 10.21 1.55
CA ASN A 179 -4.29 11.63 1.50
C ASN A 179 -5.12 12.38 0.44
N GLY A 180 -6.14 11.73 -0.14
CA GLY A 180 -7.05 12.35 -1.11
C GLY A 180 -6.48 12.53 -2.52
N GLN A 181 -5.52 11.69 -2.93
CA GLN A 181 -4.96 11.73 -4.27
C GLN A 181 -5.98 11.26 -5.33
N ASP A 182 -6.21 12.07 -6.38
CA ASP A 182 -7.19 11.78 -7.43
C ASP A 182 -6.83 10.56 -8.30
N ASP A 183 -5.54 10.27 -8.44
CA ASP A 183 -4.98 9.16 -9.22
C ASP A 183 -4.83 7.86 -8.41
N ALA A 184 -5.17 7.87 -7.11
CA ALA A 184 -5.12 6.69 -6.25
C ALA A 184 -5.89 5.47 -6.80
N PRO A 185 -7.07 5.63 -7.45
CA PRO A 185 -7.75 4.51 -8.13
C PRO A 185 -6.89 3.79 -9.15
N VAL A 186 -6.17 4.55 -9.99
CA VAL A 186 -5.34 4.01 -11.06
C VAL A 186 -4.06 3.41 -10.47
N ARG A 187 -3.44 4.08 -9.49
CA ARG A 187 -2.27 3.56 -8.76
C ARG A 187 -2.57 2.23 -8.07
N ALA A 188 -3.74 2.07 -7.47
CA ALA A 188 -4.15 0.82 -6.84
C ALA A 188 -4.25 -0.32 -7.87
N VAL A 189 -4.84 -0.07 -9.04
CA VAL A 189 -4.91 -1.04 -10.13
C VAL A 189 -3.52 -1.37 -10.68
N ASN A 190 -2.65 -0.36 -10.83
CA ASN A 190 -1.26 -0.56 -11.23
C ASN A 190 -0.52 -1.45 -10.23
N ALA A 191 -0.65 -1.17 -8.93
CA ALA A 191 -0.06 -1.96 -7.86
C ALA A 191 -0.54 -3.41 -7.92
N ALA A 192 -1.82 -3.64 -8.20
CA ALA A 192 -2.37 -4.99 -8.37
C ALA A 192 -1.74 -5.75 -9.53
N LEU A 193 -1.64 -5.14 -10.70
CA LEU A 193 -1.00 -5.73 -11.87
C LEU A 193 0.49 -6.02 -11.63
N GLN A 194 1.20 -5.07 -11.01
CA GLN A 194 2.60 -5.23 -10.64
C GLN A 194 2.80 -6.32 -9.57
N THR A 195 1.84 -6.45 -8.64
CA THR A 195 1.84 -7.52 -7.63
C THR A 195 1.71 -8.89 -8.30
N LEU A 196 0.77 -9.07 -9.23
CA LEU A 196 0.63 -10.31 -9.99
C LEU A 196 1.91 -10.63 -10.80
N ALA A 197 2.47 -9.63 -11.49
CA ALA A 197 3.71 -9.80 -12.23
C ALA A 197 4.93 -10.09 -11.33
N THR A 198 4.91 -9.63 -10.08
CA THR A 198 5.93 -9.94 -9.07
C THR A 198 5.80 -11.38 -8.60
N VAL A 199 4.57 -11.84 -8.33
CA VAL A 199 4.29 -13.24 -7.99
C VAL A 199 4.65 -14.18 -9.14
N ASP A 200 4.36 -13.82 -10.38
CA ASP A 200 4.73 -14.63 -11.55
C ASP A 200 6.25 -14.79 -11.70
N ARG A 201 7.04 -13.80 -11.27
CA ARG A 201 8.51 -13.90 -11.20
C ARG A 201 8.99 -14.76 -10.03
N LEU A 202 8.19 -14.93 -8.97
CA LEU A 202 8.51 -15.77 -7.82
C LEU A 202 8.12 -17.24 -8.04
N LYS A 203 7.13 -17.52 -8.91
CA LYS A 203 6.64 -18.88 -9.21
C LYS A 203 7.77 -19.89 -9.51
N PRO A 204 8.73 -19.63 -10.41
CA PRO A 204 9.79 -20.59 -10.71
C PRO A 204 10.66 -20.93 -9.50
N PHE A 205 10.92 -19.94 -8.62
CA PHE A 205 11.69 -20.14 -7.40
C PHE A 205 10.94 -21.04 -6.40
N PHE A 206 9.65 -20.80 -6.21
CA PHE A 206 8.86 -21.63 -5.30
C PHE A 206 8.64 -23.04 -5.86
N ALA A 207 8.48 -23.17 -7.18
CA ALA A 207 8.41 -24.47 -7.85
C ALA A 207 9.72 -25.26 -7.70
N SER A 208 10.89 -24.63 -7.91
CA SER A 208 12.18 -25.35 -7.79
C SER A 208 12.55 -25.68 -6.35
N MET A 209 12.27 -24.77 -5.42
CA MET A 209 12.67 -24.93 -4.02
C MET A 209 11.74 -25.84 -3.23
N TYR A 210 10.43 -25.78 -3.51
CA TYR A 210 9.40 -26.42 -2.69
C TYR A 210 8.44 -27.32 -3.49
N GLY A 211 8.54 -27.36 -4.83
CA GLY A 211 7.62 -28.14 -5.66
C GLY A 211 6.18 -27.61 -5.68
N ILE A 212 5.98 -26.32 -5.34
CA ILE A 212 4.65 -25.71 -5.23
C ILE A 212 4.37 -24.76 -6.40
N ASP A 213 3.11 -24.75 -6.85
CA ASP A 213 2.59 -23.72 -7.76
C ASP A 213 2.00 -22.57 -6.94
N PHE A 214 2.84 -21.57 -6.64
CA PHE A 214 2.46 -20.44 -5.80
C PHE A 214 1.74 -19.37 -6.62
N ASP A 215 0.49 -19.06 -6.29
CA ASP A 215 -0.25 -17.96 -6.92
C ASP A 215 -1.09 -17.19 -5.89
N ILE A 216 -1.58 -16.03 -6.28
CA ILE A 216 -2.42 -15.17 -5.44
C ILE A 216 -3.68 -14.74 -6.16
N ARG A 217 -4.64 -14.28 -5.38
CA ARG A 217 -5.84 -13.56 -5.85
C ARG A 217 -5.84 -12.17 -5.27
N VAL A 218 -6.32 -11.22 -6.05
CA VAL A 218 -6.34 -9.81 -5.70
C VAL A 218 -7.74 -9.23 -5.96
N GLY A 219 -8.27 -8.52 -4.97
CA GLY A 219 -9.56 -7.84 -5.05
C GLY A 219 -9.46 -6.39 -4.63
N LEU A 220 -10.01 -5.49 -5.45
CA LEU A 220 -10.02 -4.06 -5.15
C LEU A 220 -11.45 -3.51 -5.12
N HIS A 221 -11.69 -2.60 -4.19
CA HIS A 221 -12.94 -1.87 -4.10
C HIS A 221 -12.71 -0.40 -3.75
N LEU A 222 -13.38 0.49 -4.49
CA LEU A 222 -13.48 1.91 -4.16
C LEU A 222 -14.77 2.17 -3.38
N GLY A 223 -14.64 2.71 -2.17
CA GLY A 223 -15.78 3.05 -1.31
C GLY A 223 -15.41 3.99 -0.17
N GLU A 224 -16.43 4.46 0.56
CA GLU A 224 -16.21 5.30 1.74
C GLU A 224 -15.80 4.45 2.95
N ALA A 225 -14.71 4.85 3.61
CA ALA A 225 -14.26 4.29 4.87
C ALA A 225 -13.76 5.38 5.81
N VAL A 226 -13.86 5.14 7.11
CA VAL A 226 -13.28 5.99 8.15
C VAL A 226 -11.82 5.59 8.32
N ILE A 227 -10.91 6.51 8.01
CA ILE A 227 -9.46 6.35 8.18
C ILE A 227 -9.06 6.95 9.51
N GLY A 228 -8.62 6.13 10.47
CA GLY A 228 -8.24 6.61 11.80
C GLY A 228 -7.39 5.61 12.58
N SER A 229 -6.80 6.09 13.69
CA SER A 229 -6.04 5.26 14.60
C SER A 229 -6.98 4.48 15.52
N VAL A 230 -6.81 3.16 15.57
CA VAL A 230 -7.63 2.24 16.37
C VAL A 230 -6.71 1.37 17.21
N GLY A 231 -6.99 1.25 18.50
CA GLY A 231 -6.22 0.43 19.44
C GLY A 231 -6.29 0.95 20.87
N SER A 232 -5.56 0.32 21.78
CA SER A 232 -5.37 0.84 23.14
C SER A 232 -4.23 1.89 23.15
N PRO A 233 -4.20 2.81 24.12
CA PRO A 233 -3.11 3.78 24.24
C PRO A 233 -1.73 3.11 24.17
N GLY A 234 -0.87 3.56 23.26
CA GLY A 234 0.47 2.99 23.02
C GLY A 234 0.53 1.80 22.05
N ASN A 235 -0.61 1.29 21.57
CA ASN A 235 -0.70 0.26 20.54
C ASN A 235 -1.81 0.59 19.53
N GLU A 236 -1.81 1.83 19.06
CA GLU A 236 -2.76 2.34 18.08
C GLU A 236 -2.22 2.10 16.67
N ARG A 237 -3.07 1.65 15.75
CA ARG A 237 -2.71 1.49 14.33
C ARG A 237 -3.67 2.26 13.46
N LEU A 238 -3.12 2.98 12.48
CA LEU A 238 -3.91 3.64 11.45
C LEU A 238 -4.55 2.56 10.57
N THR A 239 -5.86 2.58 10.42
CA THR A 239 -6.60 1.56 9.67
C THR A 239 -7.85 2.16 9.03
N ALA A 240 -8.48 1.41 8.13
CA ALA A 240 -9.78 1.73 7.56
C ALA A 240 -10.89 0.96 8.28
N ILE A 241 -11.97 1.65 8.65
CA ILE A 241 -13.21 1.03 9.14
C ILE A 241 -14.36 1.45 8.23
N GLY A 242 -15.10 0.46 7.72
CA GLY A 242 -16.30 0.70 6.95
C GLY A 242 -16.71 -0.52 6.15
N ASP A 243 -17.90 -0.45 5.55
CA ASP A 243 -18.41 -1.52 4.69
C ASP A 243 -17.50 -1.76 3.46
N ALA A 244 -16.81 -0.72 2.99
CA ALA A 244 -15.85 -0.81 1.89
C ALA A 244 -14.76 -1.88 2.12
N VAL A 245 -14.31 -2.06 3.37
CA VAL A 245 -13.31 -3.10 3.72
C VAL A 245 -13.89 -4.51 3.53
N ASN A 246 -15.14 -4.71 3.97
CA ASN A 246 -15.82 -6.00 3.82
C ASN A 246 -16.14 -6.31 2.36
N VAL A 247 -16.57 -5.31 1.58
CA VAL A 247 -16.81 -5.46 0.15
C VAL A 247 -15.53 -5.83 -0.57
N ALA A 248 -14.41 -5.14 -0.30
CA ALA A 248 -13.12 -5.45 -0.91
C ALA A 248 -12.65 -6.89 -0.65
N SER A 249 -12.74 -7.37 0.59
CA SER A 249 -12.43 -8.76 0.93
C SER A 249 -13.32 -9.75 0.16
N ARG A 250 -14.60 -9.44 -0.02
CA ARG A 250 -15.51 -10.28 -0.80
C ARG A 250 -15.22 -10.24 -2.31
N VAL A 251 -14.75 -9.11 -2.84
CA VAL A 251 -14.27 -8.98 -4.24
C VAL A 251 -13.05 -9.88 -4.45
N GLU A 252 -12.10 -9.88 -3.51
CA GLU A 252 -10.95 -10.78 -3.55
C GLU A 252 -11.43 -12.23 -3.62
N THR A 253 -12.28 -12.64 -2.68
CA THR A 253 -12.72 -14.04 -2.57
C THR A 253 -13.48 -14.51 -3.83
N ALA A 254 -14.19 -13.60 -4.52
CA ALA A 254 -14.92 -13.91 -5.75
C ALA A 254 -14.01 -14.41 -6.88
N ASN A 255 -12.71 -14.07 -6.87
CA ASN A 255 -11.73 -14.60 -7.83
C ASN A 255 -11.69 -16.13 -7.85
N LYS A 256 -11.87 -16.77 -6.68
CA LYS A 256 -11.85 -18.23 -6.57
C LYS A 256 -12.94 -18.89 -7.40
N GLU A 257 -14.16 -18.36 -7.32
CA GLU A 257 -15.32 -18.88 -8.04
C GLU A 257 -15.28 -18.52 -9.52
N ALA A 258 -14.71 -17.37 -9.85
CA ALA A 258 -14.57 -16.89 -11.22
C ALA A 258 -13.39 -17.51 -11.99
N GLY A 259 -12.41 -18.11 -11.28
CA GLY A 259 -11.17 -18.60 -11.89
C GLY A 259 -10.23 -17.48 -12.34
N THR A 260 -10.36 -16.28 -11.77
CA THR A 260 -9.58 -15.09 -12.11
C THR A 260 -8.48 -14.82 -11.06
N ARG A 261 -7.55 -13.92 -11.37
CA ARG A 261 -6.50 -13.46 -10.42
C ARG A 261 -6.73 -12.05 -9.89
N LEU A 262 -7.39 -11.19 -10.67
CA LEU A 262 -7.63 -9.80 -10.31
C LEU A 262 -9.05 -9.39 -10.66
N LEU A 263 -9.83 -9.02 -9.65
CA LEU A 263 -11.16 -8.43 -9.82
C LEU A 263 -11.22 -7.07 -9.15
N ILE A 264 -11.94 -6.15 -9.79
CA ILE A 264 -12.29 -4.85 -9.21
C ILE A 264 -13.80 -4.66 -9.17
N SER A 265 -14.29 -3.93 -8.17
CA SER A 265 -15.71 -3.56 -8.10
C SER A 265 -16.12 -2.60 -9.21
N GLU A 266 -17.41 -2.61 -9.57
CA GLU A 266 -18.01 -1.63 -10.50
C GLU A 266 -17.70 -0.18 -10.13
N THR A 267 -17.76 0.17 -8.84
CA THR A 267 -17.43 1.52 -8.36
C THR A 267 -16.00 1.95 -8.70
N LEU A 268 -15.03 1.02 -8.63
CA LEU A 268 -13.65 1.30 -9.00
C LEU A 268 -13.51 1.33 -10.52
N TYR A 269 -14.13 0.38 -11.23
CA TYR A 269 -14.09 0.31 -12.69
C TYR A 269 -14.58 1.61 -13.33
N GLU A 270 -15.71 2.16 -12.89
CA GLU A 270 -16.23 3.42 -13.42
C GLU A 270 -15.25 4.59 -13.28
N ARG A 271 -14.36 4.55 -12.28
CA ARG A 271 -13.33 5.57 -12.07
C ARG A 271 -12.09 5.38 -12.94
N VAL A 272 -11.82 4.16 -13.42
CA VAL A 272 -10.59 3.82 -14.15
C VAL A 272 -10.82 3.28 -15.56
N LYS A 273 -12.06 3.15 -16.03
CA LYS A 273 -12.44 2.52 -17.32
C LYS A 273 -11.73 3.12 -18.54
N ASP A 274 -11.40 4.40 -18.49
CA ASP A 274 -10.68 5.08 -19.57
C ASP A 274 -9.18 4.75 -19.59
N GLU A 275 -8.68 4.10 -18.54
CA GLU A 275 -7.26 3.84 -18.29
C GLU A 275 -6.89 2.36 -18.26
N VAL A 276 -7.88 1.46 -18.24
CA VAL A 276 -7.69 0.01 -18.15
C VAL A 276 -8.27 -0.69 -19.37
N GLU A 277 -7.73 -1.87 -19.66
CA GLU A 277 -8.37 -2.87 -20.52
C GLU A 277 -8.88 -4.02 -19.65
N ILE A 278 -10.13 -4.44 -19.86
CA ILE A 278 -10.74 -5.57 -19.15
C ILE A 278 -10.65 -6.84 -20.00
N SER A 279 -10.51 -7.98 -19.34
CA SER A 279 -10.64 -9.30 -19.97
C SER A 279 -12.11 -9.71 -20.07
N ASP A 280 -12.82 -9.63 -18.95
CA ASP A 280 -14.23 -10.00 -18.82
C ASP A 280 -14.87 -9.28 -17.62
N PHE A 281 -16.17 -9.48 -17.43
CA PHE A 281 -16.88 -9.07 -16.22
C PHE A 281 -17.84 -10.16 -15.75
N ILE A 282 -18.05 -10.23 -14.44
CA ILE A 282 -18.98 -11.18 -13.81
C ILE A 282 -20.02 -10.42 -12.98
N ARG A 283 -21.22 -10.99 -12.88
CA ARG A 283 -22.25 -10.51 -11.94
C ARG A 283 -22.46 -11.53 -10.86
N VAL A 284 -21.99 -11.20 -9.66
CA VAL A 284 -22.06 -12.09 -8.50
C VAL A 284 -22.91 -11.47 -7.41
N ARG A 285 -23.55 -12.32 -6.61
CA ARG A 285 -24.14 -11.90 -5.35
C ARG A 285 -23.10 -12.13 -4.27
N LEU A 286 -22.52 -11.06 -3.74
CA LEU A 286 -21.55 -11.23 -2.67
C LEU A 286 -22.23 -11.85 -1.45
N ARG A 287 -21.55 -12.79 -0.80
CA ARG A 287 -22.04 -13.45 0.41
C ARG A 287 -22.45 -12.41 1.46
N GLY A 288 -23.71 -12.47 1.89
CA GLY A 288 -24.26 -11.54 2.89
C GLY A 288 -24.79 -10.22 2.33
N THR A 289 -24.95 -10.07 1.01
CA THR A 289 -25.65 -8.93 0.37
C THR A 289 -26.93 -9.37 -0.33
N SER A 290 -27.92 -8.49 -0.43
CA SER A 290 -29.14 -8.72 -1.24
C SER A 290 -28.89 -8.55 -2.73
N ASP A 291 -28.02 -7.60 -3.08
CA ASP A 291 -27.89 -7.08 -4.43
C ASP A 291 -26.75 -7.76 -5.20
N ARG A 292 -26.94 -7.89 -6.51
CA ARG A 292 -25.87 -8.36 -7.40
C ARG A 292 -24.94 -7.18 -7.70
N ILE A 293 -23.64 -7.43 -7.66
CA ILE A 293 -22.64 -6.45 -8.09
C ILE A 293 -21.91 -6.96 -9.33
N SER A 294 -21.53 -6.03 -10.21
CA SER A 294 -20.64 -6.31 -11.32
C SER A 294 -19.18 -6.24 -10.83
N LEU A 295 -18.37 -7.24 -11.16
CA LEU A 295 -16.94 -7.26 -10.95
C LEU A 295 -16.25 -7.37 -12.30
N TYR A 296 -15.12 -6.68 -12.46
CA TYR A 296 -14.40 -6.58 -13.73
C TYR A 296 -13.02 -7.20 -13.58
N GLU A 297 -12.66 -8.10 -14.48
CA GLU A 297 -11.32 -8.67 -14.56
C GLU A 297 -10.41 -7.71 -15.33
N ILE A 298 -9.40 -7.16 -14.65
CA ILE A 298 -8.46 -6.23 -15.27
C ILE A 298 -7.32 -6.99 -15.93
N ARG A 299 -7.10 -6.72 -17.22
CA ARG A 299 -6.03 -7.33 -18.00
C ARG A 299 -4.72 -6.55 -17.90
N LYS A 300 -4.79 -5.23 -18.14
CA LYS A 300 -3.64 -4.32 -18.13
C LYS A 300 -4.11 -2.86 -18.08
N LEU A 301 -3.16 -1.96 -17.80
CA LEU A 301 -3.34 -0.54 -18.05
C LEU A 301 -3.19 -0.24 -19.55
N LYS A 302 -3.84 0.83 -19.99
CA LYS A 302 -3.57 1.45 -21.28
C LYS A 302 -2.23 2.18 -21.23
N VAL A 303 -1.55 2.25 -22.38
CA VAL A 303 -0.18 2.74 -22.50
C VAL A 303 -0.04 4.18 -21.99
N GLU A 304 -1.04 5.03 -22.22
CA GLU A 304 -1.04 6.43 -21.80
C GLU A 304 -1.12 6.56 -20.27
N ALA A 305 -1.93 5.73 -19.61
CA ALA A 305 -2.07 5.72 -18.16
C ALA A 305 -0.79 5.20 -17.50
N GLU A 306 -0.24 4.10 -18.01
CA GLU A 306 1.03 3.54 -17.56
C GLU A 306 2.17 4.57 -17.70
N ARG A 307 2.26 5.26 -18.84
CA ARG A 307 3.25 6.32 -19.06
C ARG A 307 3.13 7.42 -18.02
N ARG A 308 1.91 7.93 -17.79
CA ARG A 308 1.67 9.03 -16.84
C ARG A 308 2.03 8.65 -15.40
N LEU A 309 1.75 7.42 -14.99
CA LEU A 309 2.16 6.93 -13.66
C LEU A 309 3.69 6.79 -13.53
N ASN A 310 4.35 6.45 -14.62
CA ASN A 310 5.81 6.24 -14.67
C ASN A 310 6.61 7.49 -15.06
N GLU A 311 5.96 8.64 -15.25
CA GLU A 311 6.62 9.92 -15.57
C GLU A 311 7.41 10.42 -14.35
N LYS A 312 8.66 9.96 -14.23
CA LYS A 312 9.69 10.60 -13.41
C LYS A 312 10.14 11.89 -14.11
N ALA A 313 10.58 12.90 -13.35
CA ALA A 313 11.16 14.11 -13.91
C ALA A 313 12.21 13.74 -14.98
N ALA A 314 11.98 14.18 -16.22
CA ALA A 314 12.82 13.80 -17.34
C ALA A 314 14.26 14.22 -17.05
N ARG A 315 15.18 13.24 -17.07
CA ARG A 315 16.62 13.56 -17.10
C ARG A 315 16.90 14.30 -18.39
N GLU A 316 17.83 15.25 -18.34
CA GLU A 316 18.30 15.87 -19.57
C GLU A 316 18.82 14.79 -20.51
N THR A 317 18.43 14.89 -21.78
CA THR A 317 18.82 13.94 -22.81
C THR A 317 19.46 14.65 -23.99
N MET A 318 20.33 13.94 -24.71
CA MET A 318 20.84 14.37 -25.99
C MET A 318 20.91 13.19 -26.97
N GLN A 319 20.82 13.49 -28.26
CA GLN A 319 20.91 12.49 -29.31
C GLN A 319 22.27 12.60 -30.00
N LEU A 320 23.06 11.52 -29.94
CA LEU A 320 24.37 11.47 -30.58
C LEU A 320 24.68 10.05 -31.05
N GLY A 321 25.11 9.91 -32.30
CA GLY A 321 25.51 8.62 -32.87
C GLY A 321 24.37 7.60 -32.96
N GLY A 322 23.13 8.05 -33.12
CA GLY A 322 21.95 7.18 -33.19
C GLY A 322 21.46 6.66 -31.84
N LYS A 323 22.07 7.06 -30.72
CA LYS A 323 21.68 6.69 -29.35
C LYS A 323 21.10 7.88 -28.59
N MET A 324 20.24 7.59 -27.62
CA MET A 324 19.77 8.56 -26.64
C MET A 324 20.69 8.52 -25.41
N TRP A 325 21.33 9.64 -25.12
CA TRP A 325 22.20 9.79 -23.98
C TRP A 325 21.44 10.46 -22.84
N HIS A 326 21.51 9.90 -21.65
CA HIS A 326 20.85 10.43 -20.46
C HIS A 326 21.89 10.98 -19.49
N ARG A 327 21.70 12.23 -19.04
CA ARG A 327 22.55 12.85 -18.02
C ARG A 327 22.34 12.16 -16.68
N THR A 328 23.41 11.83 -15.98
CA THR A 328 23.34 11.13 -14.69
C THR A 328 23.83 12.01 -13.55
N VAL A 329 25.04 11.78 -13.04
CA VAL A 329 25.68 12.53 -11.95
C VAL A 329 26.81 13.40 -12.50
N ALA A 330 27.22 14.41 -11.72
CA ALA A 330 28.41 15.17 -12.08
C ALA A 330 29.67 14.28 -12.00
N THR A 331 30.62 14.49 -12.91
CA THR A 331 31.90 13.77 -12.96
C THR A 331 32.64 13.86 -11.62
N SER A 332 32.55 15.00 -10.93
CA SER A 332 33.18 15.26 -9.63
C SER A 332 32.59 14.46 -8.47
N GLU A 333 31.38 13.93 -8.63
CA GLU A 333 30.69 13.14 -7.61
C GLU A 333 31.06 11.64 -7.63
N LEU A 334 31.85 11.19 -8.61
CA LEU A 334 32.27 9.80 -8.74
C LEU A 334 33.80 9.71 -8.75
N LYS A 335 34.38 9.40 -7.59
CA LYS A 335 35.84 9.26 -7.43
C LYS A 335 36.33 7.88 -7.86
N GLU A 336 37.64 7.74 -8.02
CA GLU A 336 38.29 6.47 -8.35
C GLU A 336 37.92 5.37 -7.34
N GLY A 337 37.44 4.23 -7.84
CA GLY A 337 36.95 3.11 -7.03
C GLY A 337 35.53 3.25 -6.47
N GLU A 338 34.88 4.41 -6.65
CA GLU A 338 33.49 4.60 -6.24
C GLU A 338 32.51 4.12 -7.33
N HIS A 339 31.29 3.79 -6.90
CA HIS A 339 30.17 3.51 -7.78
C HIS A 339 28.93 4.27 -7.33
N LYS A 340 28.02 4.50 -8.27
CA LYS A 340 26.66 4.96 -8.02
C LYS A 340 25.67 4.11 -8.79
N VAL A 341 24.54 3.78 -8.15
CA VAL A 341 23.42 3.11 -8.79
C VAL A 341 22.41 4.17 -9.22
N ILE A 342 22.22 4.32 -10.52
CA ILE A 342 21.30 5.27 -11.14
C ILE A 342 20.04 4.53 -11.57
N GLU A 343 18.89 4.96 -11.05
CA GLU A 343 17.60 4.37 -11.36
C GLU A 343 16.97 5.01 -12.61
N PHE A 344 16.77 4.21 -13.66
CA PHE A 344 15.95 4.52 -14.82
C PHE A 344 14.59 3.80 -14.70
N GLN A 345 13.61 4.13 -15.56
CA GLN A 345 12.23 3.63 -15.44
C GLN A 345 12.11 2.10 -15.34
N ALA A 346 12.96 1.34 -16.04
CA ALA A 346 12.95 -0.13 -16.04
C ALA A 346 14.34 -0.77 -15.81
N LEU A 347 15.33 0.02 -15.39
CA LEU A 347 16.73 -0.41 -15.31
C LEU A 347 17.46 0.29 -14.17
N TYR A 348 18.27 -0.44 -13.42
CA TYR A 348 19.24 0.15 -12.50
C TYR A 348 20.61 0.08 -13.16
N VAL A 349 21.23 1.23 -13.41
CA VAL A 349 22.56 1.29 -14.03
C VAL A 349 23.59 1.57 -12.96
N VAL A 350 24.60 0.72 -12.83
CA VAL A 350 25.80 1.05 -12.07
C VAL A 350 26.67 1.92 -12.94
N ILE A 351 27.16 3.02 -12.38
CA ILE A 351 28.25 3.81 -12.94
C ILE A 351 29.40 3.71 -11.95
N LEU A 352 30.58 3.29 -12.43
CA LEU A 352 31.76 3.07 -11.61
C LEU A 352 32.99 3.66 -12.29
N ARG A 353 33.89 4.26 -11.50
CA ARG A 353 35.17 4.77 -11.99
C ARG A 353 36.31 3.83 -11.62
N ARG A 354 37.05 3.35 -12.62
CA ARG A 354 38.25 2.52 -12.43
C ARG A 354 39.28 2.80 -13.51
N GLY A 355 40.56 2.85 -13.14
CA GLY A 355 41.65 3.10 -14.07
C GLY A 355 41.51 4.46 -14.78
N GLY A 356 40.89 5.45 -14.13
CA GLY A 356 40.60 6.75 -14.73
C GLY A 356 39.49 6.76 -15.78
N ARG A 357 38.82 5.62 -16.03
CA ARG A 357 37.68 5.49 -16.95
C ARG A 357 36.39 5.31 -16.18
N VAL A 358 35.27 5.68 -16.82
CA VAL A 358 33.93 5.40 -16.32
C VAL A 358 33.39 4.19 -17.05
N HIS A 359 32.82 3.25 -16.30
CA HIS A 359 32.13 2.08 -16.80
C HIS A 359 30.67 2.16 -16.39
N ALA A 360 29.77 1.72 -17.27
CA ALA A 360 28.35 1.62 -16.97
C ALA A 360 27.82 0.24 -17.35
N PHE A 361 26.96 -0.34 -16.52
CA PHE A 361 26.34 -1.65 -16.76
C PHE A 361 25.04 -1.81 -15.97
N ASN A 362 24.22 -2.78 -16.37
CA ASN A 362 23.01 -3.13 -15.61
C ASN A 362 23.39 -3.67 -14.23
N ASN A 363 22.79 -3.14 -13.17
CA ASN A 363 22.96 -3.58 -11.79
C ASN A 363 22.22 -4.89 -11.51
N ALA A 364 22.46 -5.91 -12.34
CA ALA A 364 21.91 -7.24 -12.20
C ALA A 364 22.91 -8.25 -12.77
N CYS A 365 23.30 -9.22 -11.96
CA CYS A 365 24.16 -10.31 -12.37
C CYS A 365 23.52 -11.04 -13.56
N PRO A 366 24.25 -11.30 -14.67
CA PRO A 366 23.69 -11.98 -15.83
C PRO A 366 23.21 -13.42 -15.52
N HIS A 367 23.80 -14.07 -14.51
CA HIS A 367 23.47 -15.44 -14.08
C HIS A 367 22.22 -15.49 -13.18
N LEU A 368 22.22 -14.73 -12.08
CA LEU A 368 21.18 -14.81 -11.05
C LEU A 368 20.12 -13.70 -11.14
N LYS A 369 20.35 -12.68 -11.99
CA LYS A 369 19.56 -11.44 -12.06
C LYS A 369 19.44 -10.69 -10.72
N LEU A 370 20.35 -10.98 -9.78
CA LEU A 370 20.47 -10.30 -8.49
C LEU A 370 21.42 -9.10 -8.58
N PRO A 371 21.18 -8.02 -7.82
CA PRO A 371 21.97 -6.81 -7.94
C PRO A 371 23.41 -6.99 -7.49
N PHE A 372 24.33 -6.31 -8.16
CA PHE A 372 25.73 -6.26 -7.76
C PHE A 372 25.93 -5.34 -6.55
N PHE A 373 25.20 -4.21 -6.55
CA PHE A 373 25.24 -3.15 -5.55
C PHE A 373 23.81 -2.80 -5.09
N GLU A 374 23.63 -2.43 -3.83
CA GLU A 374 22.32 -1.99 -3.34
C GLU A 374 22.01 -0.57 -3.86
N SER A 375 20.74 -0.30 -4.14
CA SER A 375 20.27 1.07 -4.39
C SER A 375 20.19 1.85 -3.07
N ALA A 376 20.43 3.17 -3.12
CA ALA A 376 20.25 4.05 -1.96
C ALA A 376 18.81 4.01 -1.38
N SER A 377 17.82 3.58 -2.16
CA SER A 377 16.43 3.39 -1.72
C SER A 377 16.17 2.11 -0.90
N ARG A 378 17.12 1.17 -0.82
CA ARG A 378 16.93 -0.17 -0.21
C ARG A 378 17.80 -0.44 1.03
N THR A 379 18.40 0.59 1.63
CA THR A 379 19.31 0.42 2.78
C THR A 379 18.56 0.14 4.09
N ASN A 380 18.09 -1.11 4.27
CA ASN A 380 17.60 -1.60 5.56
C ASN A 380 18.77 -1.92 6.49
N GLY A 381 19.44 -0.90 7.03
CA GLY A 381 20.24 -0.89 8.28
C GLY A 381 21.38 -1.90 8.50
N HIS A 382 21.53 -2.91 7.65
CA HIS A 382 22.52 -3.97 7.73
C HIS A 382 23.48 -3.80 6.55
N ALA A 383 24.77 -3.59 6.86
CA ALA A 383 25.82 -3.53 5.85
C ALA A 383 25.95 -4.90 5.16
N ARG A 384 25.24 -5.06 4.03
CA ARG A 384 25.37 -6.24 3.17
C ARG A 384 26.60 -6.06 2.27
N GLN A 385 27.42 -7.10 2.17
CA GLN A 385 28.67 -7.08 1.42
C GLN A 385 28.40 -6.87 -0.08
N ALA A 386 28.80 -5.72 -0.65
CA ALA A 386 28.62 -5.43 -2.07
C ALA A 386 29.58 -6.25 -2.95
N SER A 387 29.30 -6.30 -4.26
CA SER A 387 30.27 -6.81 -5.24
C SER A 387 31.52 -5.93 -5.23
N THR A 388 32.68 -6.52 -5.45
CA THR A 388 33.97 -5.82 -5.39
C THR A 388 34.54 -5.68 -6.80
N VAL A 389 35.34 -4.64 -7.02
CA VAL A 389 36.16 -4.50 -8.22
C VAL A 389 37.62 -4.55 -7.80
N ASP A 390 38.39 -5.45 -8.41
CA ASP A 390 39.81 -5.60 -8.10
C ASP A 390 40.69 -4.61 -8.88
N GLU A 391 42.01 -4.67 -8.66
CA GLU A 391 43.00 -3.79 -9.29
C GLU A 391 43.05 -3.94 -10.82
N ASP A 392 42.73 -5.12 -11.33
CA ASP A 392 42.76 -5.43 -12.76
C ASP A 392 41.48 -5.03 -13.49
N GLY A 393 40.50 -4.43 -12.79
CA GLY A 393 39.23 -4.01 -13.38
C GLY A 393 38.22 -5.14 -13.51
N THR A 394 38.36 -6.22 -12.73
CA THR A 394 37.40 -7.31 -12.69
C THR A 394 36.32 -7.05 -11.63
N LEU A 395 35.06 -7.02 -12.06
CA LEU A 395 33.90 -7.05 -11.17
C LEU A 395 33.64 -8.46 -10.66
N VAL A 396 33.82 -8.68 -9.36
CA VAL A 396 33.55 -9.95 -8.69
C VAL A 396 32.15 -9.96 -8.11
N CYS A 397 31.30 -10.86 -8.61
CA CYS A 397 29.93 -11.04 -8.16
C CYS A 397 29.88 -11.51 -6.69
N ARG A 398 29.22 -10.75 -5.82
CA ARG A 398 29.03 -11.11 -4.40
C ARG A 398 28.28 -12.41 -4.12
N TRP A 399 27.54 -12.93 -5.11
CA TRP A 399 26.63 -14.06 -4.91
C TRP A 399 27.28 -15.42 -5.18
N HIS A 400 28.20 -15.46 -6.14
CA HIS A 400 28.81 -16.71 -6.61
C HIS A 400 30.28 -16.54 -7.04
N HIS A 401 30.88 -15.36 -6.80
CA HIS A 401 32.30 -15.08 -7.00
C HIS A 401 32.84 -15.25 -8.43
N SER A 402 31.97 -15.25 -9.46
CA SER A 402 32.45 -15.10 -10.83
C SER A 402 32.90 -13.67 -11.08
N GLY A 403 33.94 -13.53 -11.91
CA GLY A 403 34.56 -12.26 -12.29
C GLY A 403 34.20 -11.86 -13.72
N PHE A 404 33.89 -10.58 -13.92
CA PHE A 404 33.63 -9.98 -15.23
C PHE A 404 34.62 -8.85 -15.50
N ASP A 405 35.23 -8.86 -16.67
CA ASP A 405 36.10 -7.76 -17.12
C ASP A 405 35.26 -6.51 -17.43
N LEU A 406 35.62 -5.36 -16.88
CA LEU A 406 34.83 -4.12 -17.03
C LEU A 406 35.01 -3.41 -18.39
N ASP A 407 36.02 -3.78 -19.19
CA ASP A 407 36.25 -3.20 -20.52
C ASP A 407 35.50 -3.97 -21.62
N THR A 408 35.41 -5.29 -21.48
CA THR A 408 34.83 -6.21 -22.48
C THR A 408 33.50 -6.82 -22.04
N GLY A 409 33.26 -6.92 -20.73
CA GLY A 409 32.15 -7.64 -20.14
C GLY A 409 32.35 -9.16 -20.07
N GLU A 410 33.47 -9.69 -20.58
CA GLU A 410 33.72 -11.13 -20.62
C GLU A 410 33.91 -11.73 -19.23
N ILE A 411 33.61 -13.03 -19.11
CA ILE A 411 33.78 -13.77 -17.86
C ILE A 411 35.25 -14.19 -17.76
N VAL A 412 35.99 -13.56 -16.85
CA VAL A 412 37.40 -13.87 -16.58
C VAL A 412 37.58 -14.90 -15.46
N LYS A 413 36.59 -15.04 -14.57
CA LYS A 413 36.58 -16.04 -13.51
C LYS A 413 35.21 -16.71 -13.41
N TRP A 414 35.15 -18.04 -13.45
CA TRP A 414 33.93 -18.81 -13.22
C TRP A 414 33.80 -19.24 -11.75
N CYS A 415 32.57 -19.51 -11.30
CA CYS A 415 32.32 -19.95 -9.94
C CYS A 415 33.00 -21.32 -9.70
N GLU A 416 33.89 -21.42 -8.70
CA GLU A 416 34.66 -22.65 -8.43
C GLU A 416 33.78 -23.81 -7.92
N ALA A 417 32.60 -23.51 -7.36
CA ALA A 417 31.64 -24.52 -6.91
C ALA A 417 30.80 -25.11 -8.06
N LEU A 418 30.94 -24.60 -9.28
CA LEU A 418 30.24 -25.07 -10.47
C LEU A 418 31.21 -25.75 -11.43
N ASN A 419 30.76 -26.84 -12.04
CA ASN A 419 31.42 -27.47 -13.19
C ASN A 419 31.47 -26.50 -14.39
N GLU A 420 32.23 -26.86 -15.42
CA GLU A 420 32.33 -26.05 -16.65
C GLU A 420 30.99 -25.91 -17.40
N ASP A 421 30.13 -26.92 -17.29
CA ASP A 421 28.75 -26.89 -17.78
C ASP A 421 27.81 -26.12 -16.83
N GLY A 422 28.34 -25.61 -15.72
CA GLY A 422 27.65 -24.82 -14.73
C GLY A 422 26.94 -25.61 -13.63
N THR A 423 26.95 -26.95 -13.67
CA THR A 423 26.25 -27.80 -12.70
C THR A 423 27.00 -27.92 -11.37
N SER A 424 26.32 -28.35 -10.29
CA SER A 424 26.94 -28.70 -9.00
C SER A 424 26.39 -30.03 -8.49
N ALA A 425 27.25 -30.92 -8.02
CA ALA A 425 26.85 -32.21 -7.44
C ALA A 425 25.94 -32.02 -6.22
N GLY A 426 24.82 -32.73 -6.15
CA GLY A 426 23.84 -32.66 -5.07
C GLY A 426 22.82 -31.50 -5.18
N MET A 427 22.90 -30.68 -6.23
CA MET A 427 22.00 -29.54 -6.49
C MET A 427 21.16 -29.73 -7.76
N GLU A 428 21.02 -30.98 -8.23
CA GLU A 428 20.38 -31.32 -9.50
C GLU A 428 18.89 -30.90 -9.56
N VAL A 429 18.26 -30.72 -8.39
CA VAL A 429 16.83 -30.37 -8.24
C VAL A 429 16.60 -28.86 -8.18
N LEU A 430 17.59 -28.06 -7.75
CA LEU A 430 17.40 -26.64 -7.41
C LEU A 430 17.37 -25.68 -8.61
N GLY A 431 17.58 -26.19 -9.82
CA GLY A 431 17.56 -25.38 -11.02
C GLY A 431 18.66 -24.31 -11.00
N ASP A 432 19.80 -24.62 -11.60
CA ASP A 432 20.08 -23.87 -12.81
C ASP A 432 21.02 -22.68 -12.77
N ILE A 433 21.83 -22.41 -11.73
CA ILE A 433 22.77 -21.24 -11.78
C ILE A 433 23.68 -21.34 -13.03
N SER A 434 23.90 -22.58 -13.46
CA SER A 434 24.61 -23.10 -14.63
C SER A 434 24.22 -22.54 -16.01
N LYS A 435 22.94 -22.34 -16.29
CA LYS A 435 22.47 -22.38 -17.70
C LYS A 435 22.74 -21.11 -18.50
N ASN A 436 23.21 -20.05 -17.84
CA ASN A 436 23.37 -18.73 -18.45
C ASN A 436 24.79 -18.19 -18.29
N ARG A 437 25.83 -18.93 -18.71
CA ARG A 437 27.20 -18.39 -18.83
C ARG A 437 27.21 -17.22 -19.82
N ALA A 438 26.85 -16.04 -19.32
CA ALA A 438 26.56 -14.86 -20.13
C ALA A 438 27.43 -13.70 -19.65
N PRO A 439 28.05 -12.94 -20.58
CA PRO A 439 28.89 -11.81 -20.22
C PRO A 439 28.07 -10.69 -19.55
N LEU A 440 28.78 -9.82 -18.85
CA LEU A 440 28.23 -8.57 -18.35
C LEU A 440 27.92 -7.64 -19.53
N ARG A 441 26.67 -7.20 -19.65
CA ARG A 441 26.29 -6.24 -20.69
C ARG A 441 26.70 -4.84 -20.26
N LEU A 442 27.79 -4.35 -20.84
CA LEU A 442 28.24 -2.97 -20.71
C LEU A 442 27.30 -2.02 -21.45
N ILE A 443 27.12 -0.84 -20.89
CA ILE A 443 26.31 0.26 -21.42
C ILE A 443 27.28 1.37 -21.82
N PRO A 444 27.15 1.94 -23.04
CA PRO A 444 27.97 3.08 -23.44
C PRO A 444 27.86 4.22 -22.44
N CYS A 445 28.99 4.77 -22.02
CA CYS A 445 29.01 5.96 -21.17
C CYS A 445 30.14 6.90 -21.59
N ARG A 446 29.99 8.18 -21.23
CA ARG A 446 30.97 9.23 -21.52
C ARG A 446 30.89 10.37 -20.53
N GLU A 447 31.95 11.16 -20.47
CA GLU A 447 32.02 12.37 -19.68
C GLU A 447 31.95 13.58 -20.62
N GLU A 448 30.98 14.45 -20.41
CA GLU A 448 30.78 15.66 -21.21
C GLU A 448 30.12 16.75 -20.37
N ASP A 449 30.58 18.00 -20.52
CA ASP A 449 30.10 19.18 -19.78
C ASP A 449 30.12 19.02 -18.24
N GLY A 450 31.08 18.24 -17.73
CA GLY A 450 31.22 17.96 -16.29
C GLY A 450 30.22 16.94 -15.74
N TYR A 451 29.48 16.25 -16.60
CA TYR A 451 28.55 15.18 -16.23
C TYR A 451 28.90 13.86 -16.88
N ILE A 452 28.48 12.78 -16.22
CA ILE A 452 28.50 11.44 -16.79
C ILE A 452 27.19 11.20 -17.53
N TRP A 453 27.31 10.75 -18.77
CA TRP A 453 26.21 10.41 -19.66
C TRP A 453 26.21 8.93 -19.97
N VAL A 454 25.01 8.33 -19.98
CA VAL A 454 24.81 6.91 -20.28
C VAL A 454 23.93 6.79 -21.52
N GLY A 455 24.40 6.04 -22.52
CA GLY A 455 23.68 5.79 -23.77
C GLY A 455 22.76 4.58 -23.62
N LEU A 456 21.45 4.83 -23.65
CA LEU A 456 20.42 3.79 -23.62
C LEU A 456 19.74 3.73 -24.99
N ASP A 457 19.39 2.51 -25.41
CA ASP A 457 18.70 2.25 -26.67
C ASP A 457 17.20 2.05 -26.42
#